data_AF-A0A933IL40-F1
#
_entry.id   AF-A0A933IL40-F1
#
_cell.length_a   1.000
_cell.length_b   1.000
_cell.length_c   1.000
_cell.angle_alpha   90.00
_cell.angle_beta   90.00
_cell.angle_gamma   90.00
#
_symmetry.space_group_name_H-M   'P 1'
#
loop_
_entity.id
_entity.type
_entity.pdbx_description
1 polymer ?
#
loop_
_entity_poly.entity_id
_entity_poly.type
_entity_poly.pdbx_seq_one_letter_code
_entity_poly.pdbx_strand_id
1 'polypeptide(L)'
;YMDFGWFSARLDDLANFIPARICGLLIPVSSFLLGRGFSSSFRIMLRDHKKHASPNSGIPEAAMAGALGIRLGGDAWYGGILHKRPFMGETKREIAADMINSALVICIISSFLLMAIGIIISCR
;
A
#
# COMPACT_ATOMS: atom_id res chain seq x y z
N TYR A 1 -15.76 -1.98 26.11
CA TYR A 1 -16.01 -1.33 24.81
C TYR A 1 -15.08 -1.83 23.70
N MET A 2 -14.39 -2.98 23.84
CA MET A 2 -13.47 -3.51 22.81
C MET A 2 -14.12 -4.55 21.86
N ASP A 3 -15.36 -4.95 22.13
CA ASP A 3 -15.97 -6.10 21.44
C ASP A 3 -16.97 -5.73 20.33
N PHE A 4 -17.38 -4.46 20.23
CA PHE A 4 -18.42 -4.02 19.29
C PHE A 4 -17.93 -3.68 17.87
N GLY A 5 -16.62 -3.83 17.60
CA GLY A 5 -16.02 -3.55 16.29
C GLY A 5 -15.12 -4.67 15.74
N TRP A 6 -14.79 -5.67 16.55
CA TRP A 6 -13.83 -6.71 16.18
C TRP A 6 -14.34 -7.63 15.07
N PHE A 7 -15.62 -7.99 15.11
CA PHE A 7 -16.23 -8.80 14.06
C PHE A 7 -16.28 -8.03 12.73
N SER A 8 -16.64 -6.75 12.77
CA SER A 8 -16.63 -5.86 11.61
C SER A 8 -15.22 -5.70 11.03
N ALA A 9 -14.21 -5.47 11.87
CA ALA A 9 -12.82 -5.35 11.45
C ALA A 9 -12.28 -6.64 10.83
N ARG A 10 -12.65 -7.82 11.37
CA ARG A 10 -12.27 -9.11 10.78
C ARG A 10 -12.96 -9.39 9.46
N LEU A 11 -14.22 -9.00 9.32
CA LEU A 11 -14.97 -9.16 8.07
C LEU A 11 -14.42 -8.24 6.99
N ASP A 12 -14.10 -6.99 7.33
CA ASP A 12 -13.41 -6.06 6.44
C ASP A 12 -12.05 -6.63 6.00
N ASP A 13 -11.27 -7.17 6.94
CA ASP A 13 -10.00 -7.80 6.61
C ASP A 13 -10.17 -9.01 5.67
N LEU A 14 -11.26 -9.75 5.78
CA LEU A 14 -11.54 -10.89 4.88
C LEU A 14 -11.92 -10.41 3.48
N ALA A 15 -12.79 -9.41 3.38
CA ALA A 15 -13.23 -8.81 2.12
C ALA A 15 -12.05 -8.17 1.36
N ASN A 16 -11.14 -7.53 2.09
CA ASN A 16 -9.97 -6.86 1.53
C ASN A 16 -8.78 -7.79 1.30
N PHE A 17 -8.89 -9.09 1.61
CA PHE A 17 -7.79 -10.03 1.44
C PHE A 17 -7.32 -10.10 -0.01
N ILE A 18 -8.20 -10.44 -0.95
CA ILE A 18 -7.87 -10.55 -2.38
C ILE A 18 -7.50 -9.18 -2.99
N PRO A 19 -8.32 -8.11 -2.81
CA PRO A 19 -7.99 -6.78 -3.34
C PRO A 19 -6.61 -6.29 -2.93
N ALA A 20 -6.21 -6.48 -1.67
CA ALA A 20 -4.91 -6.03 -1.19
C ALA A 20 -3.73 -6.71 -1.89
N ARG A 21 -3.83 -8.00 -2.23
CA ARG A 21 -2.75 -8.73 -2.94
C ARG A 21 -2.67 -8.28 -4.39
N ILE A 22 -3.81 -8.06 -5.03
CA ILE A 22 -3.87 -7.51 -6.39
C ILE A 22 -3.21 -6.13 -6.41
N CYS A 23 -3.60 -5.22 -5.51
CA CYS A 23 -2.97 -3.90 -5.39
C CYS A 23 -1.46 -4.00 -5.11
N GLY A 24 -1.04 -4.93 -4.25
CA GLY A 24 0.36 -5.21 -3.97
C GLY A 24 1.19 -5.56 -5.19
N LEU A 25 0.61 -6.25 -6.18
CA LEU A 25 1.30 -6.57 -7.43
C LEU A 25 1.20 -5.44 -8.46
N LEU A 26 0.05 -4.77 -8.53
CA LEU A 26 -0.17 -3.68 -9.50
C LEU A 26 0.67 -2.45 -9.18
N ILE A 27 0.90 -2.10 -7.91
CA ILE A 27 1.69 -0.92 -7.54
C ILE A 27 3.15 -1.01 -8.05
N PRO A 28 3.89 -2.12 -7.83
CA PRO A 28 5.21 -2.32 -8.44
C PRO A 28 5.16 -2.23 -9.96
N VAL A 29 4.20 -2.89 -10.63
CA VAL A 29 4.07 -2.87 -12.09
C VAL A 29 3.81 -1.44 -12.60
N SER A 30 2.91 -0.69 -11.97
CA SER A 30 2.65 0.71 -12.28
C SER A 30 3.89 1.58 -12.07
N SER A 31 4.67 1.31 -11.01
CA SER A 31 5.97 1.95 -10.78
C SER A 31 6.95 1.68 -11.93
N PHE A 32 7.02 0.42 -12.40
CA PHE A 32 7.84 0.05 -13.56
C PHE A 32 7.46 0.84 -14.82
N LEU A 33 6.17 0.92 -15.15
CA LEU A 33 5.66 1.62 -16.34
C LEU A 33 5.97 3.13 -16.32
N LEU A 34 6.11 3.71 -15.13
CA LEU A 34 6.51 5.11 -14.95
C LEU A 34 8.02 5.35 -14.97
N GLY A 35 8.83 4.31 -15.25
CA GLY A 35 10.29 4.40 -15.16
C GLY A 35 10.80 4.54 -13.72
N ARG A 36 10.00 4.10 -12.74
CA ARG A 36 10.32 4.19 -11.31
C ARG A 36 10.75 2.83 -10.74
N GLY A 37 11.05 2.80 -9.45
CA GLY A 37 11.66 1.65 -8.77
C GLY A 37 10.73 0.45 -8.56
N PHE A 38 10.54 -0.38 -9.59
CA PHE A 38 9.90 -1.70 -9.48
C PHE A 38 10.54 -2.57 -8.40
N SER A 39 11.87 -2.74 -8.49
CA SER A 39 12.62 -3.61 -7.58
C SER A 39 12.53 -3.12 -6.13
N SER A 40 12.61 -1.80 -5.90
CA SER A 40 12.43 -1.26 -4.55
C SER A 40 11.00 -1.40 -4.06
N SER A 41 9.99 -1.11 -4.89
CA SER A 41 8.57 -1.29 -4.53
C SER A 41 8.27 -2.73 -4.11
N PHE A 42 8.65 -3.71 -4.93
CA PHE A 42 8.40 -5.12 -4.67
C PHE A 42 9.18 -5.64 -3.46
N ARG A 43 10.47 -5.29 -3.35
CA ARG A 43 11.32 -5.69 -2.21
C ARG A 43 10.79 -5.15 -0.88
N ILE A 44 10.41 -3.87 -0.85
CA ILE A 44 9.87 -3.25 0.37
C ILE A 44 8.51 -3.83 0.72
N MET A 45 7.62 -4.06 -0.25
CA MET A 45 6.36 -4.75 -0.02
C MET A 45 6.59 -6.09 0.71
N LEU A 46 7.45 -6.96 0.16
CA LEU A 46 7.71 -8.26 0.76
C LEU A 46 8.36 -8.16 2.15
N ARG A 47 9.30 -7.23 2.33
CA ARG A 47 10.02 -7.03 3.60
C ARG A 47 9.12 -6.46 4.70
N ASP A 48 8.26 -5.50 4.36
CA ASP A 48 7.65 -4.59 5.33
C ASP A 48 6.12 -4.75 5.48
N HIS A 49 5.43 -5.50 4.61
CA HIS A 49 3.96 -5.61 4.68
C HIS A 49 3.40 -6.07 6.04
N LYS A 50 4.16 -6.86 6.82
CA LYS A 50 3.74 -7.33 8.15
C LYS A 50 3.92 -6.32 9.27
N LYS A 51 4.48 -5.15 8.98
CA LYS A 51 4.69 -4.07 9.95
C LYS A 51 3.39 -3.30 10.23
N HIS A 52 2.44 -3.33 9.31
CA HIS A 52 1.12 -2.77 9.53
C HIS A 52 0.24 -3.71 10.37
N ALA A 53 -0.66 -3.16 11.20
CA ALA A 53 -1.53 -3.95 12.07
C ALA A 53 -2.52 -4.81 11.27
N SER A 54 -3.09 -4.25 10.19
CA SER A 54 -3.89 -5.01 9.22
C SER A 54 -2.99 -5.78 8.25
N PRO A 55 -3.23 -7.09 8.04
CA PRO A 55 -2.51 -7.91 7.07
C PRO A 55 -2.84 -7.56 5.61
N ASN A 56 -3.80 -6.66 5.39
CA ASN A 56 -4.22 -6.20 4.07
C ASN A 56 -3.57 -4.87 3.73
N SER A 57 -3.75 -3.84 4.57
CA SER A 57 -3.27 -2.48 4.29
C SER A 57 -1.75 -2.40 4.18
N GLY A 58 -1.01 -3.23 4.92
CA GLY A 58 0.45 -3.21 4.88
C GLY A 58 1.06 -3.57 3.52
N ILE A 59 0.36 -4.38 2.71
CA ILE A 59 0.85 -4.79 1.38
C ILE A 59 0.95 -3.58 0.43
N PRO A 60 -0.15 -2.88 0.07
CA PRO A 60 -0.09 -1.74 -0.83
C PRO A 60 0.67 -0.55 -0.22
N GLU A 61 0.61 -0.34 1.10
CA GLU A 61 1.37 0.74 1.75
C GLU A 61 2.88 0.54 1.64
N ALA A 62 3.38 -0.66 1.93
CA ALA A 62 4.80 -0.97 1.79
C ALA A 62 5.24 -0.92 0.32
N ALA A 63 4.39 -1.39 -0.61
CA ALA A 63 4.67 -1.28 -2.04
C ALA A 63 4.81 0.19 -2.49
N MET A 64 3.90 1.06 -2.05
CA MET A 64 3.92 2.49 -2.36
C MET A 64 5.15 3.18 -1.74
N ALA A 65 5.47 2.88 -0.47
CA ALA A 65 6.66 3.42 0.20
C ALA A 65 7.94 3.09 -0.59
N GLY A 66 8.06 1.85 -1.07
CA GLY A 66 9.19 1.42 -1.90
C GLY A 66 9.20 2.01 -3.31
N ALA A 67 8.03 2.27 -3.90
CA ALA A 67 7.89 2.93 -5.21
C ALA A 67 8.28 4.42 -5.17
N LEU A 68 7.98 5.10 -4.07
CA LEU A 68 8.27 6.51 -3.85
C LEU A 68 9.64 6.75 -3.20
N GLY A 69 10.26 5.70 -2.62
CA GLY A 69 11.55 5.82 -1.92
C GLY A 69 11.46 6.58 -0.59
N ILE A 70 10.33 6.43 0.11
CA ILE A 70 10.05 7.11 1.39
C ILE A 70 9.77 6.10 2.51
N ARG A 71 9.62 6.63 3.72
CA ARG A 71 9.05 5.89 4.86
C ARG A 71 7.59 6.27 5.07
N LEU A 72 6.74 5.27 5.27
CA LEU A 72 5.35 5.43 5.69
C LEU A 72 5.15 4.78 7.07
N GLY A 73 4.08 5.18 7.75
CA GLY A 73 3.80 4.78 9.13
C GLY A 73 4.57 5.63 10.14
N GLY A 74 5.05 4.99 11.22
CA GLY A 74 5.73 5.68 12.30
C GLY A 74 4.81 6.12 13.43
N ASP A 75 5.35 6.99 14.27
CA ASP A 75 4.70 7.50 15.47
C ASP A 75 3.44 8.30 15.13
N ALA A 76 2.32 7.93 15.74
CA ALA A 76 1.04 8.62 15.59
C ALA A 76 0.50 9.05 16.96
N TRP A 77 -0.07 10.25 17.03
CA TRP A 77 -0.68 10.77 18.25
C TRP A 77 -2.21 10.63 18.15
N TYR A 78 -2.82 9.90 19.07
CA TYR A 78 -4.27 9.75 19.16
C TYR A 78 -4.72 10.10 20.57
N GLY A 79 -5.61 11.08 20.71
CA GLY A 79 -6.11 11.51 22.03
C GLY A 79 -5.01 11.93 23.02
N GLY A 80 -3.89 12.48 22.52
CA GLY A 80 -2.73 12.85 23.34
C GLY A 80 -1.80 11.69 23.71
N ILE A 81 -2.10 10.46 23.28
CA ILE A 81 -1.28 9.28 23.53
C ILE A 81 -0.42 8.99 22.30
N LEU A 82 0.88 8.78 22.52
CA LEU A 82 1.82 8.37 21.48
C LEU A 82 1.66 6.86 21.19
N HIS A 83 1.24 6.55 19.97
CA HIS A 83 1.21 5.19 19.43
C HIS A 83 2.42 4.98 18.54
N LYS A 84 3.41 4.25 19.05
CA LYS A 84 4.59 3.85 18.27
C LYS A 84 4.19 2.78 17.26
N ARG A 85 4.42 3.04 15.97
CA ARG A 85 4.25 2.04 14.90
C ARG A 85 5.56 1.91 14.12
N PRO A 86 5.89 0.71 13.65
CA PRO A 86 7.08 0.52 12.83
C PRO A 86 6.96 1.30 11.51
N PHE A 87 8.09 1.76 10.99
CA PHE A 87 8.17 2.36 9.66
C PHE A 87 8.26 1.28 8.57
N MET A 88 7.56 1.52 7.46
CA MET A 88 7.67 0.77 6.21
C MET A 88 8.44 1.60 5.19
N GLY A 89 9.36 1.00 4.45
CA GLY A 89 10.18 1.68 3.44
C GLY A 89 11.57 2.10 3.93
N GLU A 90 12.19 3.00 3.17
CA GLU A 90 13.56 3.48 3.36
C GLU A 90 13.59 5.00 3.16
N THR A 91 14.43 5.73 3.90
CA THR A 91 14.56 7.19 3.78
C THR A 91 15.54 7.54 2.67
N LYS A 92 15.16 7.28 1.41
CA LYS A 92 15.95 7.74 0.25
C LYS A 92 15.66 9.20 -0.08
N ARG A 93 14.47 9.68 0.29
CA ARG A 93 14.01 11.05 0.09
C ARG A 93 13.13 11.49 1.26
N GLU A 94 13.20 12.76 1.62
CA GLU A 94 12.27 13.36 2.58
C GLU A 94 10.87 13.47 1.97
N ILE A 95 9.84 13.29 2.81
CA ILE A 95 8.45 13.39 2.36
C ILE A 95 8.17 14.83 1.93
N ALA A 96 7.70 15.00 0.71
CA ALA A 96 7.38 16.30 0.14
C ALA A 96 6.02 16.27 -0.58
N ALA A 97 5.37 17.42 -0.69
CA ALA A 97 4.01 17.52 -1.23
C ALA A 97 3.89 17.04 -2.70
N ASP A 98 4.96 17.16 -3.50
CA ASP A 98 5.01 16.67 -4.89
C ASP A 98 4.83 15.15 -4.99
N MET A 99 5.12 14.42 -3.90
CA MET A 99 4.95 12.98 -3.83
C MET A 99 3.48 12.55 -3.86
N ILE A 100 2.55 13.44 -3.49
CA ILE A 100 1.11 13.18 -3.59
C ILE A 100 0.74 12.93 -5.06
N ASN A 101 1.20 13.79 -5.98
CA ASN A 101 0.96 13.63 -7.41
C ASN A 101 1.60 12.33 -7.94
N SER A 102 2.80 12.01 -7.47
CA SER A 102 3.47 10.76 -7.79
C SER A 102 2.68 9.52 -7.35
N ALA A 103 2.17 9.53 -6.12
CA ALA A 103 1.34 8.44 -5.59
C ALA A 103 0.03 8.32 -6.37
N LEU A 104 -0.63 9.44 -6.67
CA LEU A 104 -1.86 9.50 -7.45
C LEU A 104 -1.68 8.88 -8.84
N VAL A 105 -0.60 9.22 -9.55
CA VAL A 105 -0.33 8.64 -10.88
C VAL A 105 -0.13 7.12 -10.80
N ILE A 106 0.59 6.62 -9.79
CA ILE A 106 0.74 5.17 -9.57
C ILE A 106 -0.62 4.52 -9.32
N CYS A 107 -1.49 5.14 -8.51
CA CYS A 107 -2.85 4.64 -8.26
C CYS A 107 -3.68 4.61 -9.55
N ILE A 108 -3.66 5.68 -10.34
CA ILE A 108 -4.40 5.78 -11.61
C ILE A 108 -3.98 4.68 -12.58
N ILE A 109 -2.67 4.48 -12.77
CA ILE A 109 -2.16 3.41 -13.64
C ILE A 109 -2.55 2.03 -13.11
N SER A 110 -2.48 1.81 -11.80
CA SER A 110 -2.89 0.55 -11.19
C SER A 110 -4.37 0.26 -11.44
N SER A 111 -5.24 1.28 -11.33
CA SER A 111 -6.67 1.16 -11.65
C SER A 111 -6.92 0.85 -13.12
N PHE A 112 -6.20 1.52 -14.05
CA PHE A 112 -6.31 1.21 -15.48
C PHE A 112 -5.85 -0.20 -15.81
N LEU A 113 -4.76 -0.67 -15.20
CA LEU A 113 -4.29 -2.05 -15.37
C LEU A 113 -5.33 -3.06 -14.87
N LEU A 114 -5.90 -2.82 -13.69
CA LEU A 114 -6.95 -3.69 -13.14
C LEU A 114 -8.18 -3.72 -14.06
N MET A 115 -8.62 -2.56 -14.54
CA MET A 115 -9.74 -2.46 -15.47
C MET A 115 -9.46 -3.21 -16.78
N ALA A 116 -8.28 -3.04 -17.36
CA ALA A 116 -7.88 -3.74 -18.58
C ALA A 116 -7.86 -5.27 -18.38
N ILE A 117 -7.29 -5.75 -17.27
CA ILE A 117 -7.31 -7.18 -16.90
C ILE A 117 -8.75 -7.68 -16.77
N GLY A 118 -9.62 -6.91 -16.11
CA GLY A 118 -11.04 -7.25 -15.94
C GLY A 118 -11.80 -7.34 -17.26
N ILE A 119 -11.55 -6.43 -18.20
CA ILE A 119 -12.14 -6.47 -19.56
C ILE A 119 -11.65 -7.72 -20.30
N ILE A 120 -10.34 -7.99 -20.29
CA ILE A 120 -9.75 -9.16 -20.97
C ILE A 120 -10.34 -10.47 -20.42
N ILE A 121 -10.56 -10.56 -19.12
CA ILE A 121 -11.19 -11.74 -18.49
C ILE A 121 -12.66 -11.84 -18.87
N SER A 122 -13.39 -10.72 -18.91
CA SER A 122 -14.83 -10.69 -19.22
C SER A 122 -15.15 -10.93 -20.69
N CYS A 123 -14.21 -10.63 -21.60
CA CYS A 123 -14.35 -10.85 -23.04
C CYS A 123 -13.92 -12.26 -23.49
N ARG A 124 -13.60 -13.15 -22.56
CA ARG A 124 -13.35 -14.57 -22.80
C ARG A 124 -14.57 -15.40 -22.43
#